data_AF-A0A0V1ALR5-F1
#
_entry.id   AF-A0A0V1ALR5-F1
#
_cell.length_a   1.000
_cell.length_b   1.000
_cell.length_c   1.000
_cell.angle_alpha   90.00
_cell.angle_beta   90.00
_cell.angle_gamma   90.00
#
_symmetry.space_group_name_H-M   'P 1'
#
loop_
_entity.id
_entity.type
_entity.pdbx_description
1 polymer ?
#
loop_
_entity_poly.entity_id
_entity_poly.type
_entity_poly.pdbx_seq_one_letter_code
_entity_poly.pdbx_strand_id
1 'polypeptide(L)'
;MECGKNLVDIVLQKRAASPPQSLPYTVRKAIEQIGTATSTERSEASKEEKHIYRRCVFCGRKRDKKVKSTCISCRKPCCNEHLRSYCEHCDVNPSTSQ
;
A
#
# COMPACT_ATOMS: atom_id res chain seq x y z
N MET A 1 30.38 -0.21 -3.78
CA MET A 1 29.97 -1.57 -4.16
C MET A 1 29.30 -2.22 -2.97
N GLU A 2 27.96 -2.30 -2.97
CA GLU A 2 27.18 -2.93 -1.90
C GLU A 2 26.75 -4.33 -2.34
N CYS A 3 27.74 -5.20 -2.52
CA CYS A 3 27.51 -6.61 -2.81
C CYS A 3 27.03 -7.29 -1.52
N GLY A 4 25.72 -7.51 -1.38
CA GLY A 4 25.18 -8.41 -0.35
C GLY A 4 23.94 -7.90 0.39
N LYS A 5 23.72 -6.58 0.50
CA LYS A 5 22.59 -6.03 1.27
C LYS A 5 21.23 -6.54 0.79
N ASN A 6 21.02 -6.57 -0.53
CA ASN A 6 19.78 -7.07 -1.14
C ASN A 6 19.47 -8.54 -0.81
N LEU A 7 20.48 -9.41 -0.70
CA LEU A 7 20.26 -10.82 -0.34
C LEU A 7 19.92 -10.96 1.14
N VAL A 8 20.61 -10.20 1.99
CA VAL A 8 20.39 -10.18 3.43
C VAL A 8 18.99 -9.65 3.75
N ASP A 9 18.55 -8.58 3.09
CA ASP A 9 17.20 -8.01 3.25
C ASP A 9 16.08 -8.99 2.86
N ILE A 10 16.23 -9.71 1.74
CA ILE A 10 15.25 -10.71 1.30
C ILE A 10 15.16 -11.87 2.32
N VAL A 11 16.30 -12.32 2.84
CA VAL A 11 16.33 -13.40 3.85
C VAL A 11 15.74 -12.93 5.17
N LEU A 12 16.02 -11.70 5.61
CA LEU A 12 15.44 -11.13 6.82
C LEU A 12 13.92 -10.94 6.68
N GLN A 13 13.41 -10.46 5.55
CA GLN A 13 11.97 -10.29 5.34
C GLN A 13 11.21 -11.61 5.42
N LYS A 14 11.74 -12.68 4.81
CA LYS A 14 11.14 -14.03 4.91
C LYS A 14 11.10 -14.55 6.35
N ARG A 15 12.15 -14.26 7.14
CA ARG A 15 12.22 -14.63 8.56
C ARG A 15 11.35 -13.74 9.46
N ALA A 16 11.14 -12.47 9.12
CA ALA A 16 10.20 -11.59 9.82
C ALA A 16 8.75 -12.02 9.57
N ALA A 17 8.42 -12.46 8.35
CA ALA A 17 7.09 -12.95 7.99
C ALA A 17 6.76 -14.32 8.60
N SER A 18 7.77 -15.13 8.91
CA SER A 18 7.62 -16.43 9.56
C SER A 18 8.79 -16.66 10.53
N PRO A 19 8.75 -16.05 11.73
CA PRO A 19 9.82 -16.20 12.71
C PRO A 19 9.94 -17.67 13.12
N PRO A 20 11.11 -18.32 12.98
CA PRO A 20 11.29 -19.67 13.47
C PRO A 20 10.97 -19.69 14.97
N GLN A 21 10.02 -20.54 15.37
CA GLN A 21 9.51 -20.59 16.74
C GLN A 21 10.60 -20.95 17.77
N SER A 22 11.68 -21.58 17.31
CA SER A 22 12.88 -21.95 18.08
C SER A 22 13.82 -20.78 18.42
N LEU A 23 13.63 -19.59 17.86
CA LEU A 23 14.52 -18.46 18.15
C LEU A 23 14.23 -17.86 19.54
N PRO A 24 15.27 -17.46 20.29
CA PRO A 24 15.11 -16.70 21.52
C PRO A 24 14.29 -15.42 21.30
N TYR A 25 13.51 -15.04 22.30
CA TYR A 25 12.60 -13.88 22.23
C TYR A 25 13.31 -12.60 21.79
N THR A 26 14.51 -12.34 22.31
CA THR A 26 15.32 -11.16 21.96
C THR A 26 15.69 -11.12 20.47
N VAL A 27 16.03 -12.28 19.90
CA VAL A 27 16.36 -12.41 18.47
C VAL A 27 15.13 -12.16 17.61
N ARG A 28 13.95 -12.66 18.02
CA ARG A 28 12.68 -12.38 17.32
C ARG A 28 12.35 -10.88 17.32
N LYS A 29 12.45 -10.22 18.49
CA LYS A 29 12.17 -8.78 18.61
C LYS A 29 13.14 -7.92 17.79
N ALA A 30 14.41 -8.29 17.72
CA ALA A 30 15.39 -7.58 16.89
C ALA A 30 15.06 -7.69 15.39
N ILE A 31 14.68 -8.89 14.91
CA ILE A 31 14.28 -9.10 13.51
C ILE A 31 13.01 -8.29 13.18
N GLU A 32 12.02 -8.28 14.06
CA GLU A 32 10.80 -7.47 13.90
C GLU A 32 11.11 -5.97 13.82
N GLN A 33 11.97 -5.47 14.71
CA GLN A 33 12.37 -4.05 14.71
C GLN A 33 13.11 -3.66 13.43
N ILE A 34 14.03 -4.50 12.96
CA ILE A 34 14.77 -4.27 11.71
C ILE A 34 13.83 -4.28 10.51
N GLY A 35 12.90 -5.26 10.45
CA GLY A 35 11.90 -5.34 9.39
C GLY A 35 10.94 -4.14 9.35
N THR A 36 10.60 -3.59 10.52
CA THR A 36 9.75 -2.39 10.64
C THR A 36 10.47 -1.13 10.17
N ALA A 37 11.75 -0.98 10.52
CA ALA A 37 12.57 0.14 10.07
C ALA A 37 12.78 0.12 8.55
N THR A 38 13.12 -1.04 7.95
CA THR A 38 13.30 -1.16 6.49
C THR A 38 11.99 -0.99 5.71
N SER A 39 10.85 -1.41 6.26
CA SER A 39 9.54 -1.15 5.63
C SER A 39 9.17 0.34 5.63
N THR A 40 9.60 1.08 6.65
CA THR A 40 9.37 2.52 6.77
C THR A 40 10.19 3.29 5.74
N GLU A 41 11.49 2.96 5.60
CA GLU A 41 12.37 3.60 4.60
C GLU A 41 11.96 3.28 3.15
N ARG A 42 11.47 2.05 2.87
CA ARG A 42 10.95 1.70 1.54
C ARG A 42 9.67 2.44 1.19
N SER A 43 8.82 2.75 2.18
CA SER A 43 7.58 3.52 1.97
C SER A 43 7.83 5.00 1.69
N GLU A 44 8.99 5.53 2.10
CA GLU A 44 9.38 6.92 1.79
C GLU A 44 9.94 7.02 0.36
N ALA A 45 10.73 6.04 -0.07
CA ALA A 45 11.31 5.98 -1.41
C ALA A 45 10.30 5.67 -2.53
N SER A 46 9.14 5.06 -2.21
CA SER A 46 8.08 4.76 -3.20
C SER A 46 7.07 5.90 -3.40
N LYS A 47 7.30 7.09 -2.81
CA LYS A 47 6.35 8.22 -2.93
C LYS A 47 6.39 8.94 -4.28
N GLU A 48 7.34 8.61 -5.16
CA GLU A 48 7.39 9.15 -6.52
C GLU A 48 6.77 8.21 -7.56
N GLU A 49 5.66 7.55 -7.23
CA GLU A 49 4.78 7.06 -8.29
C GLU A 49 4.20 8.28 -9.00
N LYS A 50 4.65 8.55 -10.23
CA LYS A 50 4.09 9.59 -11.11
C LYS A 50 2.57 9.43 -11.08
N HIS A 51 1.89 10.32 -10.34
CA HIS A 51 0.45 10.23 -10.18
C HIS A 51 -0.22 10.50 -11.53
N ILE A 52 -0.51 9.43 -12.27
CA ILE A 52 -1.20 9.51 -13.57
C ILE A 52 -2.65 9.89 -13.27
N TYR A 53 -3.06 11.08 -13.72
CA TYR A 53 -4.46 11.46 -13.68
C TYR A 53 -5.28 10.52 -14.56
N ARG A 54 -6.27 9.87 -13.97
CA ARG A 54 -7.22 8.99 -14.65
C ARG A 54 -8.59 9.67 -14.74
N ARG A 55 -9.46 9.17 -15.60
CA ARG A 55 -10.85 9.62 -15.69
C ARG A 55 -11.70 8.96 -14.60
N CYS A 56 -12.58 9.70 -13.94
CA CYS A 56 -13.56 9.07 -13.05
C CYS A 56 -14.54 8.19 -13.84
N VAL A 57 -14.72 6.94 -13.41
CA VAL A 57 -15.58 5.97 -14.11
C VAL A 57 -17.08 6.29 -14.00
N PHE A 58 -17.48 7.04 -12.98
CA PHE A 58 -18.89 7.34 -12.67
C PHE A 58 -19.33 8.73 -13.17
N CYS A 59 -18.38 9.63 -13.44
CA CYS A 59 -18.72 10.94 -14.01
C CYS A 59 -19.16 10.79 -15.48
N GLY A 60 -20.35 11.26 -15.80
CA GLY A 60 -20.82 11.33 -17.20
C GLY A 60 -19.94 12.20 -18.09
N ARG A 61 -19.94 11.96 -19.41
CA ARG A 61 -18.98 12.59 -20.35
C ARG A 61 -18.94 14.12 -20.35
N LYS A 62 -20.07 14.77 -20.07
CA LYS A 62 -20.20 16.24 -20.02
C LYS A 62 -19.58 16.86 -18.76
N ARG A 63 -19.38 16.07 -17.70
CA ARG A 63 -18.82 16.51 -16.41
C ARG A 63 -17.58 15.68 -16.08
N ASP A 64 -16.71 15.53 -17.07
CA ASP A 64 -15.52 14.71 -16.91
C ASP A 64 -14.62 15.24 -15.80
N LYS A 65 -14.30 14.38 -14.82
CA LYS A 65 -13.37 14.72 -13.74
C LYS A 65 -12.13 13.86 -13.87
N LYS A 66 -10.98 14.50 -14.05
CA LYS A 66 -9.66 13.87 -13.88
C LYS A 66 -9.39 13.68 -12.39
N VAL A 67 -9.04 12.47 -12.00
CA VAL A 67 -8.92 12.05 -10.60
C VAL A 67 -7.57 11.37 -10.38
N LYS A 68 -7.04 11.58 -9.18
CA LYS A 68 -5.89 10.85 -8.63
C LYS A 68 -6.33 9.72 -7.69
N SER A 69 -7.54 9.85 -7.14
CA SER A 69 -8.11 8.93 -6.17
C SER A 69 -8.66 7.68 -6.84
N THR A 70 -8.53 6.56 -6.13
CA THR A 70 -9.12 5.27 -6.50
C THR A 70 -9.98 4.75 -5.35
N CYS A 71 -10.95 3.90 -5.67
CA CYS A 71 -11.70 3.17 -4.65
C CYS A 71 -10.75 2.25 -3.86
N ILE A 72 -10.86 2.22 -2.53
CA ILE A 72 -10.03 1.36 -1.68
C ILE A 72 -10.26 -0.12 -2.00
N SER A 73 -11.51 -0.51 -2.22
CA SER A 73 -11.90 -1.91 -2.44
C SER A 73 -11.64 -2.40 -3.86
N CYS A 74 -12.07 -1.67 -4.90
CA CYS A 74 -11.92 -2.13 -6.30
C CYS A 74 -10.82 -1.42 -7.11
N ARG A 75 -10.10 -0.45 -6.51
CA ARG A 75 -9.02 0.33 -7.16
C ARG A 75 -9.40 1.08 -8.43
N LYS A 76 -10.68 1.18 -8.78
CA LYS A 76 -11.16 1.97 -9.92
C LYS A 76 -11.01 3.48 -9.67
N PRO A 77 -10.63 4.28 -10.69
CA PRO A 77 -10.47 5.72 -10.55
C PRO A 77 -11.82 6.41 -10.32
N CYS A 78 -11.92 7.13 -9.21
CA CYS A 78 -13.17 7.66 -8.70
C CYS A 78 -12.96 9.05 -8.10
N CYS A 79 -13.83 10.02 -8.40
CA CYS A 79 -13.73 11.37 -7.82
C CYS A 79 -14.18 11.34 -6.36
N ASN A 80 -13.75 12.31 -5.55
CA ASN A 80 -14.07 12.33 -4.11
C ASN A 80 -15.58 12.33 -3.81
N GLU A 81 -16.40 12.89 -4.70
CA GLU A 81 -17.86 12.90 -4.58
C GLU A 81 -18.44 11.48 -4.67
N HIS A 82 -18.03 10.71 -5.67
CA HIS A 82 -18.41 9.31 -5.84
C HIS A 82 -17.72 8.39 -4.83
N LEU A 83 -16.49 8.71 -4.43
CA LEU A 83 -15.76 7.97 -3.41
C LEU A 83 -16.48 8.06 -2.05
N ARG A 84 -16.95 9.26 -1.64
CA ARG A 84 -17.65 9.44 -0.36
C ARG A 84 -19.07 8.89 -0.32
N SER A 85 -19.72 8.81 -1.48
CA SER A 85 -21.12 8.41 -1.58
C SER A 85 -21.26 6.90 -1.71
N TYR A 86 -20.66 6.30 -2.73
CA TYR A 86 -20.99 4.92 -3.10
C TYR A 86 -20.07 4.39 -4.21
N CYS A 87 -19.59 3.16 -4.07
CA CYS A 87 -18.97 2.44 -5.17
C CYS A 87 -19.92 1.36 -5.69
N GLU A 88 -20.49 1.54 -6.89
CA GLU A 88 -21.45 0.59 -7.48
C GLU A 88 -20.89 -0.83 -7.65
N HIS A 89 -19.56 -0.99 -7.65
CA HIS A 89 -18.92 -2.30 -7.81
C HIS A 89 -18.63 -3.00 -6.49
N CYS A 90 -18.73 -2.30 -5.37
CA CYS A 90 -18.35 -2.85 -4.08
C CYS A 90 -19.52 -2.91 -3.11
N ASP A 91 -20.62 -2.18 -3.35
CA ASP A 91 -21.71 -1.98 -2.37
C ASP A 91 -21.22 -1.41 -1.01
N VAL A 92 -19.95 -1.01 -0.91
CA VAL A 92 -19.33 -0.47 0.30
C VAL A 92 -19.00 1.00 0.09
N ASN A 93 -19.31 1.80 1.11
CA ASN A 93 -18.78 3.14 1.24
C ASN A 93 -17.29 3.03 1.64
N PRO A 94 -16.33 3.49 0.83
CA PRO A 94 -14.91 3.39 1.18
C PRO A 94 -14.51 4.29 2.37
N SER A 95 -15.43 5.09 2.92
CA SER A 95 -15.20 5.90 4.13
C SER A 95 -15.32 5.10 5.43
N THR A 96 -15.83 3.86 5.42
CA THR A 96 -16.10 3.07 6.64
C THR A 96 -14.99 2.09 7.05
N SER A 97 -13.82 2.13 6.41
CA SER A 97 -12.65 1.38 6.89
C SER A 97 -11.72 2.31 7.68
N GLN A 98 -12.07 2.56 8.94
CA GLN A 98 -11.13 2.98 9.99
C GLN A 98 -10.72 1.76 10.81
#